data_AF-A0A6J4P4L9-F1
#
_entry.id   AF-A0A6J4P4L9-F1
#
_cell.length_a   1.000
_cell.length_b   1.000
_cell.length_c   1.000
_cell.angle_alpha   90.00
_cell.angle_beta   90.00
_cell.angle_gamma   90.00
#
_symmetry.space_group_name_H-M   'P 1'
#
loop_
_entity.id
_entity.type
_entity.pdbx_description
1 polymer ?
#
loop_
_entity_poly.entity_id
_entity_poly.type
_entity_poly.pdbx_seq_one_letter_code
_entity_poly.pdbx_strand_id
1 'polypeptide(L)'
;MTEVVAGGRSARFYAVLSIAAAVVTIGLKFGAYLLTGSVGLFSDAAESVVNLVAAVTALWALTLAARPPDEEHAFGHNKAEYFSSGLESALILIAAGWI
;
A
#
# COMPACT_ATOMS: atom_id res chain seq x y z
N MET A 1 -18.93 -13.49 -24.13
CA MET A 1 -18.78 -12.03 -23.91
C MET A 1 -17.30 -11.80 -23.68
N THR A 2 -16.59 -11.52 -24.76
CA THR A 2 -15.12 -11.48 -24.85
C THR A 2 -14.61 -10.17 -24.30
N GLU A 3 -14.01 -10.17 -23.11
CA GLU A 3 -13.26 -9.01 -22.64
C GLU A 3 -11.97 -8.92 -23.47
N VAL A 4 -11.94 -7.88 -24.30
CA VAL A 4 -10.77 -7.40 -25.00
C VAL A 4 -9.68 -7.19 -23.96
N VAL A 5 -8.65 -8.04 -24.02
CA VAL A 5 -7.38 -7.85 -23.34
C VAL A 5 -6.85 -6.48 -23.75
N ALA A 6 -7.07 -5.48 -22.89
CA ALA A 6 -6.45 -4.18 -23.03
C ALA A 6 -4.93 -4.40 -23.00
N GLY A 7 -4.21 -3.92 -24.03
CA GLY A 7 -2.76 -3.91 -24.11
C GLY A 7 -2.12 -2.96 -23.09
N GLY A 8 -2.45 -3.12 -21.81
CA GLY A 8 -1.95 -2.35 -20.69
C GLY A 8 -0.65 -2.93 -20.13
N ARG A 9 0.24 -2.05 -19.68
CA ARG A 9 1.43 -2.44 -18.90
C ARG A 9 1.04 -3.35 -17.74
N SER A 10 1.90 -4.31 -17.39
CA SER A 10 1.68 -5.27 -16.30
C SER A 10 1.24 -4.58 -15.00
N ALA A 11 0.33 -5.20 -14.22
CA ALA A 11 -0.06 -4.71 -12.89
C ALA A 11 1.16 -4.41 -11.99
N ARG A 12 2.24 -5.20 -12.14
CA ARG A 12 3.52 -4.99 -11.46
C ARG A 12 4.16 -3.64 -11.81
N PHE A 13 4.04 -3.20 -13.05
CA PHE A 13 4.56 -1.89 -13.48
C PHE A 13 3.83 -0.75 -12.76
N TYR A 14 2.49 -0.80 -12.70
CA TYR A 14 1.70 0.22 -12.02
C TYR A 14 1.96 0.23 -10.51
N ALA A 15 2.16 -0.94 -9.89
CA ALA A 15 2.54 -1.05 -8.49
C ALA A 15 3.89 -0.38 -8.19
N VAL A 16 4.92 -0.66 -9.01
CA VAL A 16 6.24 -0.02 -8.87
C VAL A 16 6.15 1.49 -9.08
N LEU A 17 5.40 1.94 -10.08
CA LEU A 17 5.21 3.36 -10.34
C LEU A 17 4.49 4.07 -9.17
N SER A 18 3.48 3.43 -8.58
CA SER A 18 2.75 3.94 -7.42
C SER A 18 3.65 4.05 -6.19
N ILE A 19 4.44 3.01 -5.89
CA ILE A 19 5.41 3.03 -4.79
C ILE A 19 6.45 4.15 -4.99
N ALA A 20 6.98 4.29 -6.21
CA ALA A 20 7.93 5.36 -6.51
C ALA A 20 7.32 6.75 -6.31
N ALA A 21 6.09 6.97 -6.78
CA ALA A 21 5.36 8.23 -6.59
C ALA A 21 5.09 8.53 -5.11
N ALA A 22 4.74 7.52 -4.32
CA ALA A 22 4.54 7.65 -2.88
C ALA A 22 5.84 8.06 -2.16
N VAL A 23 6.96 7.40 -2.47
CA VAL A 23 8.28 7.75 -1.89
C VAL A 23 8.69 9.18 -2.24
N VAL A 24 8.51 9.60 -3.49
CA VAL A 24 8.77 10.99 -3.92
C VAL A 24 7.88 11.97 -3.13
N THR A 25 6.60 11.66 -2.99
CA THR A 25 5.64 12.52 -2.26
C THR A 25 6.02 12.67 -0.79
N ILE A 26 6.38 11.57 -0.11
CA ILE A 26 6.87 11.61 1.27
C ILE A 26 8.12 12.48 1.38
N GLY A 27 9.08 12.32 0.46
CA GLY A 27 10.30 13.11 0.43
C GLY A 27 10.02 14.62 0.25
N LEU A 28 9.09 14.97 -0.63
CA LEU A 28 8.67 16.37 -0.84
C LEU A 28 8.01 16.94 0.42
N LYS A 29 7.10 16.21 1.06
CA LYS A 29 6.42 16.64 2.30
C LYS A 29 7.42 16.82 3.44
N PHE A 30 8.34 15.88 3.60
CA PHE A 30 9.38 15.97 4.62
C PHE A 30 10.36 17.12 4.34
N GLY A 31 10.74 17.34 3.08
CA GLY A 31 11.52 18.51 2.68
C GLY A 31 10.80 19.82 2.98
N ALA A 32 9.49 19.91 2.69
CA ALA A 32 8.67 21.07 3.02
C ALA A 32 8.57 21.29 4.54
N TYR A 33 8.48 20.21 5.34
CA TYR A 33 8.57 20.29 6.80
C TYR A 33 9.91 20.91 7.23
N LEU A 34 11.05 20.44 6.72
CA LEU A 34 12.36 20.98 7.09
C LEU A 34 12.52 22.47 6.72
N LEU A 35 11.91 22.90 5.61
CA LEU A 35 11.97 24.29 5.16
C LEU A 35 11.04 25.22 5.94
N THR A 36 9.89 24.72 6.38
CA THR A 36 8.83 25.54 7.03
C THR A 36 8.78 25.41 8.54
N GLY A 37 9.34 24.33 9.11
CA GLY A 37 9.16 23.95 10.51
C GLY A 37 7.73 23.54 10.88
N SER A 38 6.85 23.32 9.89
CA SER A 38 5.42 23.07 10.14
C SER A 38 5.17 21.65 10.67
N VAL A 39 4.66 21.58 11.90
CA VAL A 39 4.21 20.30 12.52
C VAL A 39 3.09 19.65 11.70
N GLY A 40 2.24 20.44 11.03
CA GLY A 40 1.20 19.91 10.13
C GLY A 40 1.77 19.21 8.90
N LEU A 41 2.85 19.74 8.30
CA LEU A 41 3.53 19.08 7.19
C LEU A 41 4.28 17.81 7.65
N PHE A 42 4.79 17.81 8.88
CA PHE A 42 5.37 16.60 9.47
C PHE A 42 4.32 15.50 9.65
N SER A 43 3.16 15.86 10.21
CA SER A 43 2.02 14.96 10.36
C SER A 43 1.57 14.36 9.03
N ASP A 44 1.39 15.20 8.01
CA ASP A 44 1.00 14.77 6.66
C ASP A 44 2.07 13.87 5.99
N ALA A 45 3.36 14.12 6.25
CA ALA A 45 4.44 13.24 5.83
C ALA A 45 4.40 11.87 6.53
N ALA A 46 4.14 11.84 7.84
CA ALA A 46 4.05 10.62 8.64
C ALA A 46 2.84 9.75 8.22
N GLU A 47 1.68 10.37 7.99
CA GLU A 47 0.50 9.69 7.43
C GLU A 47 0.81 9.04 6.08
N SER A 48 1.53 9.77 5.21
CA SER A 48 1.90 9.27 3.88
C SER A 48 2.82 8.03 3.95
N VAL A 49 3.68 7.92 4.96
CA VAL A 49 4.51 6.73 5.22
C VAL A 49 3.64 5.54 5.60
N VAL A 50 2.68 5.76 6.49
CA VAL A 50 1.74 4.72 6.93
C VAL A 50 0.93 4.20 5.73
N ASN A 51 0.42 5.10 4.90
CA ASN A 51 -0.32 4.74 3.68
C ASN A 51 0.55 3.95 2.69
N LEU A 52 1.85 4.26 2.56
CA LEU A 52 2.77 3.48 1.74
C LEU A 52 2.95 2.06 2.28
N VAL A 53 3.14 1.89 3.59
CA VAL A 53 3.28 0.57 4.22
C VAL A 53 2.01 -0.27 4.06
N ALA A 54 0.84 0.35 4.24
CA ALA A 54 -0.45 -0.29 4.01
C ALA A 54 -0.58 -0.79 2.57
N ALA A 55 -0.30 0.07 1.58
CA ALA A 55 -0.38 -0.29 0.17
C ALA A 55 0.57 -1.43 -0.23
N VAL A 56 1.80 -1.44 0.30
CA VAL A 56 2.77 -2.54 0.05
C VAL A 56 2.29 -3.84 0.68
N THR A 57 1.73 -3.78 1.89
CA THR A 57 1.18 -4.95 2.59
C THR A 57 -0.02 -5.52 1.83
N ALA A 58 -0.90 -4.65 1.32
CA ALA A 58 -2.04 -5.04 0.49
C ALA A 58 -1.60 -5.72 -0.79
N LEU A 59 -0.61 -5.16 -1.48
CA LEU A 59 -0.05 -5.78 -2.68
C LEU A 59 0.56 -7.15 -2.38
N TRP A 60 1.28 -7.29 -1.26
CA TRP A 60 1.87 -8.56 -0.85
C TRP A 60 0.80 -9.61 -0.53
N ALA A 61 -0.23 -9.25 0.22
CA ALA A 61 -1.33 -10.14 0.55
C ALA A 61 -2.16 -10.56 -0.67
N LEU A 62 -2.43 -9.64 -1.60
CA LEU A 62 -3.06 -9.94 -2.89
C LEU A 62 -2.20 -10.93 -3.71
N THR A 63 -0.88 -10.73 -3.72
CA THR A 63 0.05 -11.63 -4.41
C THR A 63 0.07 -13.01 -3.77
N LEU A 64 -0.09 -13.09 -2.45
CA LEU A 64 -0.19 -14.35 -1.72
C LEU A 64 -1.54 -15.04 -1.97
N ALA A 65 -2.64 -14.29 -1.96
CA ALA A 65 -4.00 -14.77 -2.25
C ALA A 65 -4.14 -15.30 -3.68
N ALA A 66 -3.46 -14.68 -4.64
CA ALA A 66 -3.46 -15.09 -6.05
C ALA A 66 -2.66 -16.38 -6.34
N ARG A 67 -2.00 -16.98 -5.33
CA ARG A 67 -1.30 -18.26 -5.50
C ARG A 67 -2.29 -19.41 -5.69
N PRO A 68 -2.02 -20.34 -6.62
CA PRO A 68 -2.88 -21.50 -6.81
C PRO A 68 -2.95 -22.36 -5.53
N PRO A 69 -4.04 -23.12 -5.33
CA PRO A 69 -4.20 -24.00 -4.17
C PRO A 69 -3.05 -25.01 -4.09
N ASP A 70 -2.45 -25.17 -2.91
CA ASP A 70 -1.43 -26.17 -2.60
C ASP A 70 -2.00 -27.27 -1.68
N GLU A 71 -1.23 -28.34 -1.47
CA GLU A 71 -1.65 -29.50 -0.66
C GLU A 71 -1.95 -29.14 0.80
N GLU A 72 -1.39 -28.03 1.31
CA GLU A 72 -1.66 -27.51 2.65
C GLU A 72 -2.92 -26.61 2.71
N HIS A 73 -3.30 -25.97 1.59
CA HIS A 73 -4.48 -25.08 1.48
C HIS A 73 -5.40 -25.48 0.32
N ALA A 74 -6.11 -26.59 0.50
CA ALA A 74 -7.07 -27.14 -0.48
C ALA A 74 -8.22 -26.18 -0.86
N PHE A 75 -8.50 -25.13 -0.07
CA PHE A 75 -9.53 -24.11 -0.34
C PHE A 75 -8.95 -22.76 -0.84
N GLY A 76 -7.63 -22.66 -1.06
CA GLY A 76 -6.96 -21.46 -1.57
C GLY A 76 -6.55 -20.43 -0.50
N HIS A 77 -5.76 -19.43 -0.91
CA HIS A 77 -5.13 -18.42 -0.04
C HIS A 77 -5.96 -17.14 0.15
N ASN A 78 -7.24 -17.13 -0.26
CA ASN A 78 -8.11 -15.94 -0.25
C ASN A 78 -8.30 -15.28 1.13
N LYS A 79 -7.98 -15.96 2.24
CA LYS A 79 -8.00 -15.34 3.59
C LYS A 79 -6.89 -14.30 3.82
N ALA A 80 -5.82 -14.32 3.01
CA ALA A 80 -4.70 -13.39 3.16
C ALA A 80 -5.09 -11.92 2.89
N GLU A 81 -6.08 -11.69 2.03
CA GLU A 81 -6.56 -10.35 1.67
C GLU A 81 -7.16 -9.62 2.88
N TYR A 82 -8.00 -10.31 3.66
CA TYR A 82 -8.57 -9.78 4.91
C TYR A 82 -7.51 -9.44 5.97
N PHE A 83 -6.42 -10.20 6.01
CA PHE A 83 -5.31 -9.92 6.93
C PHE A 83 -4.61 -8.61 6.59
N SER A 84 -4.46 -8.30 5.29
CA SER A 84 -3.89 -7.01 4.90
C SER A 84 -4.83 -5.84 5.15
N SER A 85 -6.12 -5.97 4.86
CA SER A 85 -7.09 -4.92 5.20
C SER A 85 -7.12 -4.65 6.71
N GLY A 86 -6.97 -5.69 7.53
CA GLY A 86 -6.82 -5.56 8.98
C GLY A 86 -5.54 -4.85 9.42
N LEU A 87 -4.40 -5.16 8.79
CA LEU A 87 -3.13 -4.47 9.05
C LEU A 87 -3.16 -3.00 8.65
N GLU A 88 -3.68 -2.69 7.45
CA GLU A 88 -3.88 -1.30 6.99
C GLU A 88 -4.76 -0.52 7.97
N SER A 89 -5.90 -1.10 8.37
CA SER A 89 -6.81 -0.47 9.34
C SER A 89 -6.13 -0.20 10.68
N ALA A 90 -5.33 -1.14 11.18
CA ALA A 90 -4.58 -0.97 12.43
C ALA A 90 -3.52 0.13 12.33
N LEU A 91 -2.80 0.20 11.21
CA LEU A 91 -1.78 1.22 10.97
C LEU A 91 -2.39 2.62 10.88
N ILE A 92 -3.57 2.78 10.25
CA ILE A 92 -4.30 4.04 10.21
C ILE A 92 -4.71 4.50 11.62
N LEU A 93 -5.22 3.60 12.47
CA LEU A 93 -5.60 3.95 13.85
C LEU A 93 -4.39 4.38 14.69
N ILE A 94 -3.22 3.75 14.48
CA ILE A 94 -1.97 4.14 15.14
C ILE A 94 -1.53 5.53 14.66
N ALA A 95 -1.59 5.79 13.36
CA ALA A 95 -1.25 7.10 12.79
C ALA A 95 -2.16 8.21 13.34
N ALA A 96 -3.47 7.97 13.35
CA ALA A 96 -4.47 8.89 13.87
C ALA A 96 -4.32 9.16 15.39
N GLY A 97 -3.71 8.24 16.15
CA GLY A 97 -3.47 8.44 17.58
C GLY A 97 -2.24 9.31 17.90
N TRP A 98 -1.35 9.53 16.93
CA TRP A 98 -0.11 10.32 17.11
C TRP A 98 -0.19 11.72 16.48
N ILE A 99 -1.27 11.98 15.75
CA ILE A 99 -1.60 13.26 15.10
C ILE A 99 -2.68 13.96 15.91
#